data_AF-A0A5K1G7R6-F1
#
_entry.id   AF-A0A5K1G7R6-F1
#
_cell.length_a   1.000
_cell.length_b   1.000
_cell.length_c   1.000
_cell.angle_alpha   90.00
_cell.angle_beta   90.00
_cell.angle_gamma   90.00
#
_symmetry.space_group_name_H-M   'P 1'
#
loop_
_entity.id
_entity.type
_entity.pdbx_description
1 polymer ?
#
loop_
_entity_poly.entity_id
_entity_poly.type
_entity_poly.pdbx_seq_one_letter_code
_entity_poly.pdbx_strand_id
1 'polypeptide(L)' 'AVVSICIRRGGIDTGQEHNEWLATVPLAPDAISMSLVPITSLLNGVPGSGFLIHAVNLYLRCKTLDY' A
#
# COMPACT_ATOMS: atom_id res chain seq x y z
N ALA A 1 -19.22 18.82 -10.29
CA ALA A 1 -18.92 17.66 -11.16
C ALA A 1 -17.96 16.73 -10.42
N VAL A 2 -18.18 15.42 -10.47
CA VAL A 2 -17.24 14.43 -9.88
C VAL A 2 -16.20 14.10 -10.94
N VAL A 3 -14.92 14.26 -10.61
CA VAL A 3 -13.81 13.80 -11.45
C VAL A 3 -13.51 12.35 -11.07
N SER A 4 -13.58 11.44 -12.04
CA SER A 4 -13.17 10.05 -11.86
C SER A 4 -11.79 9.85 -12.45
N ILE A 5 -10.84 9.40 -11.63
CA ILE A 5 -9.48 9.06 -12.06
C ILE A 5 -9.37 7.54 -12.01
N CYS A 6 -9.07 6.92 -13.16
CA CYS A 6 -8.86 5.48 -13.27
C CYS A 6 -7.36 5.20 -13.22
N ILE A 7 -6.91 4.41 -12.24
CA ILE A 7 -5.51 3.97 -12.11
C ILE A 7 -5.47 2.46 -12.32
N ARG A 8 -4.60 1.99 -13.22
CA ARG A 8 -4.35 0.57 -13.44
C ARG A 8 -3.42 0.03 -12.34
N ARG A 9 -3.68 -1.18 -11.84
CA ARG A 9 -2.81 -1.89 -10.89
C ARG A 9 -2.37 -3.23 -11.46
N GLY A 10 -1.07 -3.49 -11.40
CA GLY A 10 -0.46 -4.64 -12.05
C GLY A 10 -0.46 -4.52 -13.58
N GLY A 11 0.04 -5.55 -14.24
CA GLY A 11 0.36 -5.54 -15.65
C GLY A 11 1.55 -4.63 -15.99
N ILE A 12 1.94 -4.65 -17.25
CA ILE A 12 2.95 -3.75 -17.79
C ILE A 12 2.19 -2.55 -18.35
N ASP A 13 2.28 -1.36 -17.74
CA ASP A 13 1.47 -0.19 -18.11
C ASP A 13 2.25 0.85 -18.94
N THR A 14 2.51 0.55 -20.21
CA THR A 14 3.33 1.38 -21.11
C THR A 14 2.63 1.66 -22.44
N GLY A 15 1.72 2.64 -22.47
CA GLY A 15 1.18 3.19 -23.71
C GLY A 15 0.31 2.25 -24.54
N GLN A 16 -0.13 1.12 -23.97
CA GLN A 16 -0.96 0.14 -24.66
C GLN A 16 -2.46 0.20 -24.30
N GLU A 17 -3.27 -0.38 -25.17
CA GLU A 17 -4.73 -0.46 -25.02
C GLU A 17 -5.13 -1.33 -23.83
N HIS A 18 -6.38 -1.19 -23.38
CA HIS A 18 -6.86 -1.90 -22.18
C HIS A 18 -6.74 -3.43 -22.30
N ASN A 19 -7.11 -4.02 -23.45
CA ASN A 19 -7.07 -5.48 -23.63
C ASN A 19 -5.63 -6.02 -23.66
N GLU A 20 -4.71 -5.25 -24.25
CA GLU A 20 -3.29 -5.60 -24.30
C GLU A 20 -2.69 -5.56 -22.89
N TRP A 21 -3.00 -4.50 -22.13
CA TRP A 21 -2.63 -4.42 -20.71
C TRP A 21 -3.23 -5.58 -19.90
N LEU A 22 -4.52 -5.89 -20.08
CA LEU A 22 -5.23 -6.91 -19.31
C LEU A 22 -4.58 -8.29 -19.49
N ALA A 23 -4.10 -8.60 -20.69
CA ALA A 23 -3.37 -9.83 -20.96
C ALA A 23 -2.02 -9.92 -20.20
N THR A 24 -1.43 -8.79 -19.81
CA THR A 24 -0.19 -8.74 -19.02
C THR A 24 -0.41 -8.83 -17.51
N VAL A 25 -1.63 -8.59 -17.01
CA VAL A 25 -1.94 -8.62 -15.56
C VAL A 25 -1.56 -9.96 -14.91
N PRO A 26 -1.84 -11.15 -15.50
CA PRO A 26 -1.40 -12.41 -14.92
C PRO A 26 0.13 -12.60 -14.89
N LEU A 27 0.88 -11.92 -15.76
CA LEU A 27 2.34 -12.00 -15.83
C LEU A 27 3.02 -11.08 -14.80
N ALA A 28 2.39 -9.96 -14.47
CA ALA A 28 2.86 -8.98 -13.50
C ALA A 28 1.74 -8.55 -12.54
N PRO A 29 1.23 -9.46 -11.68
CA PRO A 29 0.10 -9.14 -10.81
C PRO A 29 0.50 -8.15 -9.71
N ASP A 30 -0.47 -7.35 -9.26
CA ASP A 30 -0.31 -6.44 -8.12
C ASP A 30 -1.53 -6.52 -7.17
N ALA A 31 -1.35 -6.12 -5.93
CA ALA A 31 -2.39 -6.12 -4.91
C ALA A 31 -3.47 -5.08 -5.23
N ILE A 32 -4.65 -5.56 -5.59
CA ILE A 32 -5.84 -4.72 -5.83
C ILE A 32 -6.65 -4.46 -4.55
N SER A 33 -6.49 -5.31 -3.53
CA SER A 33 -7.15 -5.19 -2.23
C SER A 33 -6.30 -5.90 -1.18
N MET A 34 -6.13 -5.27 -0.03
CA MET A 34 -5.31 -5.79 1.07
C MET A 34 -5.86 -5.34 2.42
N SER A 35 -5.71 -6.22 3.42
CA SER A 35 -5.90 -5.88 4.82
C SER A 35 -4.53 -5.77 5.48
N LEU A 36 -4.33 -4.71 6.25
CA LEU A 36 -3.07 -4.43 6.93
C LEU A 36 -3.20 -4.64 8.43
N VAL A 37 -2.16 -5.22 9.02
CA VAL A 37 -1.97 -5.28 10.47
C VAL A 37 -0.75 -4.45 10.86
N PRO A 38 -0.73 -3.85 12.06
CA PRO A 38 0.46 -3.15 12.54
C PRO A 38 1.66 -4.09 12.56
N ILE A 39 2.83 -3.64 12.10
CA ILE A 39 4.07 -4.44 12.13
C ILE A 39 4.42 -4.90 13.56
N THR A 40 4.03 -4.12 14.56
CA THR A 40 4.23 -4.41 15.98
C THR A 40 3.50 -5.67 16.44
N SER A 41 2.40 -6.06 15.77
CA SER A 41 1.66 -7.31 16.02
C SER A 41 2.53 -8.55 15.76
N LEU A 42 3.49 -8.44 14.83
CA LEU A 42 4.43 -9.52 14.49
C LEU A 42 5.58 -9.64 15.50
N LEU A 43 5.73 -8.68 16.41
CA LEU A 43 6.83 -8.60 17.38
C LEU A 43 6.39 -8.92 18.81
N ASN A 44 5.24 -9.58 18.98
CA ASN A 44 4.76 -9.95 20.30
C ASN A 44 5.78 -10.86 21.01
N GLY A 45 6.12 -10.54 22.26
CA GLY A 45 7.15 -11.26 23.03
C GLY A 45 8.60 -10.86 22.73
N VAL A 46 8.86 -9.98 21.74
CA VAL A 46 10.20 -9.45 21.48
C VAL A 46 10.50 -8.30 22.45
N PRO A 47 11.60 -8.37 23.23
CA PRO A 47 12.01 -7.26 24.10
C PRO A 47 12.20 -5.96 23.32
N GLY A 48 11.71 -4.85 23.88
CA GLY A 48 11.85 -3.53 23.24
C GLY A 48 10.83 -3.21 22.14
N SER A 49 9.87 -4.09 21.85
CA SER A 49 8.76 -3.84 20.90
C SER A 49 7.94 -2.58 21.24
N GLY A 50 7.87 -2.20 22.52
CA GLY A 50 7.26 -0.95 22.98
C GLY A 50 7.89 0.32 22.38
N PHE A 51 9.20 0.31 22.09
CA PHE A 51 9.88 1.45 21.46
C PHE A 51 9.43 1.63 20.01
N LEU A 52 9.24 0.52 19.27
CA LEU A 52 8.74 0.59 17.89
C LEU A 52 7.31 1.11 17.86
N ILE A 53 6.45 0.65 18.78
CA ILE A 53 5.08 1.18 18.92
C ILE A 53 5.12 2.71 19.13
N HIS A 54 5.99 3.18 20.02
CA HIS A 54 6.13 4.61 20.29
C HIS A 54 6.63 5.39 19.07
N ALA A 55 7.66 4.90 18.37
CA ALA A 55 8.20 5.53 17.17
C ALA A 55 7.18 5.62 16.03
N VAL A 56 6.41 4.54 15.79
CA VAL A 56 5.32 4.52 14.80
C VAL A 56 4.24 5.54 15.16
N ASN A 57 3.83 5.60 16.42
CA ASN A 57 2.84 6.58 16.88
C ASN A 57 3.32 8.02 16.70
N LEU A 58 4.59 8.28 16.97
CA LEU A 58 5.20 9.60 16.74
C LEU A 58 5.19 9.95 15.25
N TYR A 59 5.64 9.05 14.38
CA TYR A 59 5.66 9.26 12.93
C TYR A 59 4.26 9.58 12.39
N LEU A 60 3.25 8.78 12.79
CA LEU A 60 1.88 9.00 12.33
C LEU A 60 1.36 10.37 12.75
N ARG A 61 1.59 10.80 14.00
CA ARG A 61 1.20 12.12 14.49
C ARG A 61 1.85 13.25 13.71
N CYS A 62 3.16 13.14 13.42
CA CYS A 62 3.87 14.14 12.64
C CYS A 62 3.34 14.19 11.20
N LYS A 63 3.23 13.04 10.52
CA LYS A 63 2.79 12.97 9.13
C LYS A 63 1.34 13.45 8.95
N THR A 64 0.46 13.23 9.92
CA THR A 64 -0.92 13.74 9.87
C THR A 64 -1.02 15.27 9.98
N LEU A 65 0.04 15.96 10.41
CA LEU A 65 0.07 17.42 10.48
C LEU A 65 0.61 18.07 9.20
N ASP A 66 1.14 17.28 8.26
CA ASP A 66 1.72 17.75 6.99
C ASP A 66 0.68 17.84 5.84
N TYR A 67 -0.63 17.73 6.14
CA TYR A 67 -1.72 17.83 5.15
C TYR A 67 -2.83 18.77 5.62
#